data_AF-A0A4Q3DCT4-F1
#
_entry.id   AF-A0A4Q3DCT4-F1
#
_cell.length_a   1.000
_cell.length_b   1.000
_cell.length_c   1.000
_cell.angle_alpha   90.00
_cell.angle_beta   90.00
_cell.angle_gamma   90.00
#
_symmetry.space_group_name_H-M   'P 1'
#
loop_
_entity.id
_entity.type
_entity.pdbx_description
1 polymer ?
#
loop_
_entity_poly.entity_id
_entity_poly.type
_entity_poly.pdbx_seq_one_letter_code
_entity_poly.pdbx_strand_id
1 'polypeptide(L)'
;DIWGEAGTPVYAPFTGKIHSFADNNHFGDYGATIILEHCFYGLTFYALYGHLNRKSLENLFPGKIIQQNEQIAEFGISAENGNWPPHLHYQIMFDLEGKMGDYPGVCKVSEREKYQQNIPDPNLILRFPVQR
;
A
#
# COMPACT_ATOMS: atom_id res chain seq x y z
N ASP A 1 7.68 3.58 -5.16
CA ASP A 1 7.33 2.66 -6.23
C ASP A 1 8.37 1.59 -6.47
N ILE A 2 7.89 0.36 -6.72
CA ILE A 2 8.69 -0.80 -7.08
C ILE A 2 8.15 -1.31 -8.42
N TRP A 3 8.93 -1.18 -9.48
CA TRP A 3 8.51 -1.47 -10.86
C TRP A 3 8.75 -2.93 -11.22
N GLY A 4 7.86 -3.51 -12.02
CA GLY A 4 7.93 -4.91 -12.44
C GLY A 4 6.86 -5.25 -13.46
N GLU A 5 6.71 -6.53 -13.79
CA GLU A 5 5.67 -6.98 -14.70
C GLU A 5 4.30 -7.06 -14.01
N ALA A 6 3.21 -6.91 -14.76
CA ALA A 6 1.87 -7.22 -14.23
C ALA A 6 1.83 -8.69 -13.77
N GLY A 7 1.11 -8.96 -12.69
CA GLY A 7 1.10 -10.29 -12.07
C GLY A 7 2.29 -10.57 -11.14
N THR A 8 3.25 -9.64 -11.00
CA THR A 8 4.33 -9.79 -9.99
C THR A 8 3.71 -9.96 -8.60
N PRO A 9 4.04 -11.03 -7.85
CA PRO A 9 3.42 -11.30 -6.57
C PRO A 9 3.90 -10.33 -5.48
N VAL A 10 2.98 -9.94 -4.61
CA VAL A 10 3.21 -9.04 -3.47
C VAL A 10 2.95 -9.80 -2.18
N TYR A 11 3.92 -9.77 -1.27
CA TYR A 11 3.87 -10.47 0.00
C TYR A 11 3.84 -9.49 1.17
N ALA A 12 3.12 -9.83 2.22
CA ALA A 12 3.14 -9.05 3.46
C ALA A 12 4.48 -9.26 4.19
N PRO A 13 5.25 -8.20 4.48
CA PRO A 13 6.55 -8.33 5.16
C PRO A 13 6.40 -8.81 6.61
N PHE A 14 5.22 -8.64 7.17
CA PHE A 14 4.89 -8.91 8.57
C PHE A 14 3.45 -9.39 8.70
N THR A 15 3.17 -10.13 9.76
CA THR A 15 1.79 -10.43 10.15
C THR A 15 1.05 -9.13 10.44
N GLY A 16 -0.19 -9.04 9.97
CA GLY A 16 -1.06 -7.89 10.15
C GLY A 16 -2.51 -8.28 9.93
N LYS A 17 -3.38 -7.27 9.87
CA LYS A 17 -4.78 -7.47 9.49
C LYS A 17 -5.17 -6.49 8.40
N ILE A 18 -6.10 -6.87 7.56
CA ILE A 18 -6.73 -5.95 6.60
C ILE A 18 -7.42 -4.84 7.40
N HIS A 19 -6.93 -3.61 7.27
CA HIS A 19 -7.62 -2.44 7.81
C HIS A 19 -8.79 -2.07 6.89
N SER A 20 -8.47 -1.83 5.62
CA SER A 20 -9.44 -1.51 4.57
C SER A 20 -8.84 -1.74 3.18
N PHE A 21 -9.68 -1.70 2.16
CA PHE A 21 -9.30 -1.87 0.77
C PHE A 21 -10.35 -1.19 -0.12
N ALA A 22 -9.96 -0.79 -1.33
CA ALA A 22 -10.84 -0.16 -2.32
C ALA A 22 -10.33 -0.37 -3.75
N ASP A 23 -11.22 -0.23 -4.74
CA ASP A 23 -10.86 -0.04 -6.15
C ASP A 23 -10.96 1.45 -6.49
N ASN A 24 -9.84 2.16 -6.37
CA ASN A 24 -9.72 3.59 -6.64
C ASN A 24 -9.63 3.83 -8.16
N ASN A 25 -10.70 3.49 -8.87
CA ASN A 25 -10.74 3.39 -10.33
C ASN A 25 -10.92 4.75 -11.03
N HIS A 26 -10.03 5.69 -10.75
CA HIS A 26 -9.92 6.96 -11.47
C HIS A 26 -8.59 7.03 -12.23
N PHE A 27 -8.56 7.83 -13.29
CA PHE A 27 -7.34 8.06 -14.06
C PHE A 27 -6.27 8.72 -13.17
N GLY A 28 -5.09 8.12 -13.10
CA GLY A 28 -3.96 8.59 -12.29
C GLY A 28 -4.03 8.23 -10.81
N ASP A 29 -5.07 7.52 -10.37
CA ASP A 29 -5.26 7.08 -8.98
C ASP A 29 -4.61 5.70 -8.75
N TYR A 30 -4.79 5.09 -7.58
CA TYR A 30 -4.15 3.83 -7.22
C TYR A 30 -4.74 2.58 -7.86
N GLY A 31 -5.97 2.62 -8.38
CA GLY A 31 -6.72 1.40 -8.71
C GLY A 31 -6.93 0.50 -7.49
N ALA A 32 -6.82 -0.81 -7.66
CA ALA A 32 -6.97 -1.74 -6.54
C ALA A 32 -5.92 -1.49 -5.46
N THR A 33 -6.40 -1.26 -4.23
CA THR A 33 -5.61 -0.82 -3.09
C THR A 33 -5.97 -1.63 -1.84
N ILE A 34 -4.94 -2.09 -1.12
CA ILE A 34 -5.08 -2.79 0.15
C ILE A 34 -4.30 -2.02 1.21
N ILE A 35 -4.88 -1.87 2.40
CA ILE A 35 -4.20 -1.29 3.57
C ILE A 35 -4.15 -2.33 4.67
N LEU A 36 -2.94 -2.69 5.11
CA LEU A 36 -2.71 -3.52 6.29
C LEU A 36 -2.47 -2.65 7.53
N GLU A 37 -3.04 -3.04 8.66
CA GLU A 37 -2.65 -2.57 9.99
C GLU A 37 -1.69 -3.59 10.61
N HIS A 38 -0.57 -3.08 11.10
CA HIS A 38 0.43 -3.85 11.84
C HIS A 38 0.55 -3.31 13.27
N CYS A 39 0.79 -4.20 14.23
CA CYS A 39 1.03 -3.84 15.62
C CYS A 39 2.28 -4.54 16.13
N PHE A 40 3.27 -3.76 16.55
CA PHE A 40 4.55 -4.22 17.06
C PHE A 40 4.88 -3.56 18.37
N TYR A 41 4.98 -4.32 19.45
CA TYR A 41 5.40 -3.80 20.77
C TYR A 41 4.64 -2.53 21.21
N GLY A 42 3.35 -2.43 20.88
CA GLY A 42 2.51 -1.28 21.20
C GLY A 42 2.52 -0.13 20.18
N LEU A 43 3.35 -0.22 19.13
CA LEU A 43 3.30 0.69 17.97
C LEU A 43 2.37 0.12 16.90
N THR A 44 1.33 0.88 16.56
CA THR A 44 0.49 0.62 15.39
C THR A 44 0.98 1.45 14.22
N PHE A 45 1.07 0.83 13.04
CA PHE A 45 1.25 1.53 11.78
C PHE A 45 0.49 0.83 10.67
N TYR A 46 0.34 1.53 9.56
CA TYR A 46 -0.39 1.07 8.38
C TYR A 46 0.55 0.96 7.20
N ALA A 47 0.29 0.00 6.32
CA ALA A 47 0.99 -0.15 5.04
C ALA A 47 -0.03 -0.18 3.90
N LEU A 48 0.06 0.78 2.98
CA LEU A 48 -0.74 0.85 1.76
C LEU A 48 0.01 0.18 0.61
N TYR A 49 -0.72 -0.67 -0.10
CA TYR A 49 -0.30 -1.37 -1.32
C TYR A 49 -1.23 -0.93 -2.44
N GLY A 50 -0.75 -0.07 -3.33
CA GLY A 50 -1.48 0.45 -4.48
C GLY A 50 -1.07 -0.21 -5.79
N HIS A 51 -1.82 0.08 -6.85
CA HIS A 51 -1.60 -0.41 -8.22
C HIS A 51 -1.66 -1.93 -8.36
N LEU A 52 -2.49 -2.57 -7.55
CA LEU A 52 -2.70 -4.02 -7.56
C LEU A 52 -3.69 -4.44 -8.65
N ASN A 53 -3.82 -5.74 -8.88
CA ASN A 53 -4.92 -6.26 -9.69
C ASN A 53 -6.24 -6.31 -8.89
N ARG A 54 -7.39 -6.22 -9.58
CA ARG A 54 -8.71 -6.24 -8.90
C ARG A 54 -9.00 -7.58 -8.22
N LYS A 55 -8.48 -8.68 -8.77
CA LYS A 55 -8.64 -10.02 -8.21
C LYS A 55 -8.09 -10.13 -6.78
N SER A 56 -7.07 -9.33 -6.45
CA SER A 56 -6.48 -9.27 -5.11
C SER A 56 -7.45 -8.73 -4.05
N LEU A 57 -8.51 -8.03 -4.45
CA LEU A 57 -9.54 -7.53 -3.53
C LEU A 57 -10.60 -8.57 -3.18
N GLU A 58 -10.64 -9.70 -3.88
CA GLU A 58 -11.62 -10.75 -3.65
C GLU A 58 -11.39 -11.43 -2.29
N ASN A 59 -12.47 -11.77 -1.59
CA ASN A 59 -12.43 -12.47 -0.29
C ASN A 59 -11.64 -11.73 0.81
N LEU A 60 -11.51 -10.40 0.69
CA LEU A 60 -11.02 -9.54 1.76
C LEU A 60 -12.18 -9.03 2.62
N PHE A 61 -11.91 -8.84 3.90
CA PHE A 61 -12.81 -8.17 4.84
C PHE A 61 -11.97 -7.50 5.92
N PRO A 62 -12.40 -6.33 6.46
CA PRO A 62 -11.69 -5.69 7.57
C PRO A 62 -11.51 -6.66 8.75
N GLY A 63 -10.31 -6.68 9.31
CA GLY A 63 -9.91 -7.59 10.38
C GLY A 63 -9.41 -8.97 9.94
N LYS A 64 -9.50 -9.32 8.64
CA LYS A 64 -8.88 -10.55 8.12
C LYS A 64 -7.39 -10.55 8.44
N ILE A 65 -6.91 -11.60 9.10
CA ILE A 65 -5.49 -11.76 9.43
C ILE A 65 -4.72 -12.19 8.18
N ILE A 66 -3.58 -11.55 7.98
CA ILE A 66 -2.59 -11.86 6.95
C ILE A 66 -1.30 -12.24 7.68
N GLN A 67 -0.75 -13.41 7.38
CA GLN A 67 0.50 -13.87 7.98
C GLN A 67 1.72 -13.22 7.32
N GLN A 68 2.82 -13.14 8.06
CA GLN A 68 4.11 -12.80 7.48
C GLN A 68 4.43 -13.74 6.31
N ASN A 69 4.93 -13.16 5.20
CA ASN A 69 5.23 -13.84 3.94
C ASN A 69 4.01 -14.48 3.25
N GLU A 70 2.79 -14.15 3.67
CA GLU A 70 1.60 -14.49 2.91
C GLU A 70 1.52 -13.61 1.65
N GLN A 71 1.22 -14.22 0.51
CA GLN A 71 0.93 -13.47 -0.71
C GLN A 71 -0.42 -12.76 -0.52
N ILE A 72 -0.41 -11.44 -0.62
CA ILE A 72 -1.61 -10.63 -0.42
C ILE A 72 -2.20 -10.11 -1.72
N ALA A 73 -1.37 -9.98 -2.76
CA ALA A 73 -1.78 -9.38 -4.00
C ALA A 73 -0.79 -9.68 -5.14
N GLU A 74 -1.09 -9.14 -6.31
CA GLU A 74 -0.21 -9.08 -7.46
C GLU A 74 -0.33 -7.70 -8.13
N PHE A 75 0.69 -7.30 -8.90
CA PHE A 75 0.66 -6.05 -9.66
C PHE A 75 -0.46 -6.05 -10.70
N GLY A 76 -1.17 -4.93 -10.81
CA GLY A 76 -2.24 -4.75 -11.77
C GLY A 76 -1.77 -4.38 -13.17
N ILE A 77 -2.59 -4.69 -14.17
CA ILE A 77 -2.45 -4.10 -15.51
C ILE A 77 -2.87 -2.62 -15.52
N SER A 78 -2.47 -1.87 -16.54
CA SER A 78 -2.81 -0.43 -16.64
C SER A 78 -4.32 -0.15 -16.58
N ALA A 79 -5.15 -1.03 -17.15
CA ALA A 79 -6.61 -0.87 -17.15
C ALA A 79 -7.28 -1.04 -15.76
N GLU A 80 -6.55 -1.49 -14.75
CA GLU A 80 -7.08 -1.71 -13.40
C GLU A 80 -6.32 -0.97 -12.29
N ASN A 81 -5.14 -0.44 -12.58
CA ASN A 81 -4.26 0.20 -11.61
C ASN A 81 -4.25 1.74 -11.69
N GLY A 82 -5.26 2.35 -12.32
CA GLY A 82 -5.32 3.81 -12.53
C GLY A 82 -4.63 4.30 -13.81
N ASN A 83 -4.38 3.42 -14.80
CA ASN A 83 -3.67 3.72 -16.06
C ASN A 83 -2.16 3.96 -15.89
N TRP A 84 -1.57 3.38 -14.84
CA TRP A 84 -0.13 3.40 -14.64
C TRP A 84 0.56 2.19 -15.29
N PRO A 85 1.84 2.28 -15.68
CA PRO A 85 2.62 1.07 -15.97
C PRO A 85 2.63 0.16 -14.73
N PRO A 86 2.67 -1.17 -14.87
CA PRO A 86 2.62 -2.08 -13.72
C PRO A 86 3.73 -1.83 -12.70
N HIS A 87 3.35 -1.64 -11.43
CA HIS A 87 4.26 -1.45 -10.31
C HIS A 87 3.50 -1.59 -8.98
N LEU A 88 4.22 -1.54 -7.86
CA LEU A 88 3.65 -1.38 -6.53
C LEU A 88 3.97 0.02 -5.98
N HIS A 89 2.92 0.76 -5.61
CA HIS A 89 3.06 1.89 -4.68
C HIS A 89 3.00 1.34 -3.25
N TYR A 90 4.09 1.48 -2.51
CA TYR A 90 4.20 1.02 -1.13
C TYR A 90 4.43 2.21 -0.21
N GLN A 91 3.54 2.40 0.76
CA GLN A 91 3.59 3.54 1.69
C GLN A 91 3.30 3.08 3.11
N ILE A 92 4.04 3.64 4.07
CA ILE A 92 3.82 3.43 5.50
C ILE A 92 3.17 4.69 6.09
N MET A 93 2.23 4.54 7.02
CA MET A 93 1.62 5.65 7.74
C MET A 93 1.47 5.33 9.23
N PHE A 94 1.64 6.29 10.12
CA PHE A 94 1.35 6.12 11.56
C PHE A 94 -0.14 6.31 11.88
N ASP A 95 -0.82 7.19 11.16
CA ASP A 95 -2.24 7.50 11.31
C ASP A 95 -2.92 7.61 9.93
N LEU A 96 -4.07 6.96 9.76
CA LEU A 96 -4.88 7.07 8.55
C LEU A 96 -5.79 8.31 8.55
N GLU A 97 -5.84 9.06 9.65
CA GLU A 97 -6.70 10.24 9.84
C GLU A 97 -8.17 9.91 9.53
N GLY A 98 -8.64 8.72 9.91
CA GLY A 98 -9.99 8.23 9.66
C GLY A 98 -10.29 7.80 8.21
N LYS A 99 -9.30 7.80 7.30
CA LYS A 99 -9.50 7.36 5.91
C LYS A 99 -9.59 5.83 5.80
N MET A 100 -10.27 5.37 4.75
CA MET A 100 -10.44 3.94 4.45
C MET A 100 -10.25 3.70 2.95
N GLY A 101 -9.53 2.63 2.59
CA GLY A 101 -9.31 2.21 1.20
C GLY A 101 -8.37 3.11 0.40
N ASP A 102 -7.97 4.25 0.95
CA ASP A 102 -7.15 5.25 0.27
C ASP A 102 -6.40 6.13 1.30
N TYR A 103 -5.26 6.68 0.88
CA TYR A 103 -4.51 7.71 1.59
C TYR A 103 -3.65 8.52 0.59
N PRO A 104 -3.52 9.86 0.74
CA PRO A 104 -2.75 10.68 -0.20
C PRO A 104 -1.35 10.15 -0.49
N GLY A 105 -1.05 9.89 -1.77
CA GLY A 105 0.26 9.44 -2.26
C GLY A 105 1.18 10.57 -2.69
N VAL A 106 0.60 11.74 -2.93
CA VAL A 106 1.31 12.98 -3.25
C VAL A 106 0.72 14.11 -2.43
N CYS A 107 1.53 15.12 -2.12
CA CYS A 107 1.09 16.30 -1.41
C CYS A 107 1.66 17.57 -2.04
N LYS A 108 1.04 18.71 -1.73
CA LYS A 108 1.62 20.01 -2.08
C LYS A 108 2.91 20.22 -1.29
N VAL A 109 3.86 20.96 -1.86
CA VAL A 109 5.11 21.32 -1.18
C VAL A 109 4.85 21.98 0.19
N SER A 110 3.80 22.81 0.27
CA SER A 110 3.36 23.47 1.52
C SER A 110 2.88 22.51 2.61
N GLU A 111 2.53 21.27 2.26
CA GLU A 111 2.03 20.24 3.20
C GLU A 111 3.08 19.17 3.50
N ARG A 112 4.27 19.28 2.88
CA ARG A 112 5.34 18.28 2.99
C ARG A 112 5.70 17.96 4.45
N GLU A 113 5.91 18.99 5.27
CA GLU A 113 6.31 18.79 6.67
C GLU A 113 5.24 18.04 7.47
N LYS A 114 3.95 18.35 7.23
CA LYS A 114 2.82 17.63 7.83
C LYS A 114 2.89 16.14 7.46
N TYR A 115 2.98 15.82 6.18
CA TYR A 115 2.97 14.42 5.74
C TYR A 115 4.23 13.65 6.13
N GLN A 116 5.40 14.29 6.18
CA GLN A 116 6.65 13.65 6.60
C GLN A 116 6.65 13.18 8.06
N GLN A 117 5.84 13.80 8.92
CA GLN A 117 5.67 13.33 10.31
C GLN A 117 4.86 12.03 10.38
N ASN A 118 3.96 11.81 9.42
CA ASN A 118 3.06 10.67 9.40
C ASN A 118 3.54 9.52 8.49
N ILE A 119 4.26 9.84 7.42
CA ILE A 119 4.71 8.92 6.38
C ILE A 119 6.23 8.74 6.50
N PRO A 120 6.71 7.73 7.25
CA PRO A 120 8.13 7.47 7.37
C PRO A 120 8.71 6.87 6.07
N ASP A 121 10.05 6.84 5.97
CA ASP A 121 10.75 6.22 4.85
C ASP A 121 10.40 4.72 4.73
N PRO A 122 9.82 4.25 3.61
CA PRO A 122 9.49 2.83 3.44
C PRO A 122 10.71 1.90 3.48
N ASN A 123 11.93 2.41 3.28
CA ASN A 123 13.16 1.61 3.42
C ASN A 123 13.42 1.11 4.84
N LEU A 124 12.72 1.62 5.86
CA LEU A 124 12.71 1.00 7.20
C LEU A 124 12.26 -0.48 7.14
N ILE A 125 11.38 -0.80 6.19
CA ILE A 125 10.87 -2.15 5.93
C ILE A 125 11.55 -2.77 4.70
N LEU A 126 11.58 -2.05 3.57
CA LEU A 126 12.03 -2.61 2.28
C LEU A 126 13.53 -2.92 2.23
N ARG A 127 14.35 -2.18 2.99
CA ARG A 127 15.81 -2.36 3.06
C ARG A 127 16.51 -2.34 1.69
N PHE A 128 16.01 -1.56 0.73
CA PHE A 128 16.71 -1.43 -0.54
C PHE A 128 18.03 -0.67 -0.37
N PRO A 129 19.05 -0.99 -1.18
CA PRO A 129 20.29 -0.22 -1.20
C PRO A 129 19.96 1.24 -1.48
N VAL A 130 20.51 2.15 -0.67
CA VAL A 130 20.40 3.59 -0.92
C VAL A 130 21.06 3.85 -2.28
N GLN A 131 20.26 4.25 -3.28
CA GLN A 131 20.81 4.73 -4.55
C GLN A 131 21.59 6.02 -4.25
N ARG A 132 22.89 5.99 -4.54
CA ARG A 132 23.77 7.16 -4.46
C ARG A 132 23.56 8.07 -5.65
#